data_AF-A0A923DVV0-F1
#
_entry.id   AF-A0A923DVV0-F1
#
_cell.length_a   1.000
_cell.length_b   1.000
_cell.length_c   1.000
_cell.angle_alpha   90.00
_cell.angle_beta   90.00
_cell.angle_gamma   90.00
#
_symmetry.space_group_name_H-M   'P 1'
#
loop_
_entity.id
_entity.type
_entity.pdbx_description
1 polymer ?
#
loop_
_entity_poly.entity_id
_entity_poly.type
_entity_poly.pdbx_seq_one_letter_code
_entity_poly.pdbx_strand_id
1 'polypeptide(L)'
;MNCKKTDKPTNTTVVTPVVNNGTAPKVQTNIIKNITTITAQSGGTVVDNGGNTVTERGIVLGLNPEPTTANTKIGTVSVTGAGDFVSEISALKAGTKYYVRAFAVNKNGVGYGNEISFTTTAIGNASFNITPMFIVGATLATCDVDIINDGGDQVTERGLVYGLNENPIITDIKVKHNSTGAGKYRLMMKGLLERTNYYVRGYAINAKGVSYSSNITFKTIPKGNITYTFNKATNPNAEQIAAYARLQVAADSAAWYLSNYTSATKHVYINYVEGTPTADANNEGWMRFGVSSSYQNLRTMLHEMNHTLGTGTTSWWTSKVVGGKFQGQYTNELLKKIKNSTTEQLSGDTQHWWPFGLNQNSEVTSSWDYVYNCILIEAMRKDGLPTATSGSYNP
;
A
#
# COMPACT_ATOMS: atom_id res chain seq x y z
N MET A 1 9.68 -84.41 68.46
CA MET A 1 9.32 -83.05 68.01
C MET A 1 8.81 -83.13 66.59
N ASN A 2 7.54 -82.84 66.35
CA ASN A 2 7.00 -82.57 65.01
C ASN A 2 5.84 -81.57 65.20
N CYS A 3 6.13 -80.29 64.94
CA CYS A 3 5.16 -79.20 65.04
C CYS A 3 4.17 -79.27 63.88
N LYS A 4 2.87 -79.37 64.18
CA LYS A 4 1.79 -79.12 63.20
C LYS A 4 1.62 -77.61 63.03
N LYS A 5 1.73 -77.12 61.80
CA LYS A 5 1.36 -75.76 61.39
C LYS A 5 -0.17 -75.64 61.39
N THR A 6 -0.67 -74.54 61.92
CA THR A 6 -2.07 -74.13 61.94
C THR A 6 -2.54 -73.71 60.53
N ASP A 7 -3.74 -74.14 60.15
CA ASP A 7 -4.42 -73.69 58.95
C ASP A 7 -4.93 -72.26 59.13
N LYS A 8 -4.55 -71.38 58.20
CA LYS A 8 -5.06 -70.01 58.08
C LYS A 8 -6.21 -70.05 57.05
N PRO A 9 -7.44 -69.62 57.37
CA PRO A 9 -8.51 -69.61 56.39
C PRO A 9 -8.17 -68.58 55.30
N THR A 10 -8.04 -69.06 54.07
CA THR A 10 -7.98 -68.21 52.86
C THR A 10 -9.38 -67.74 52.55
N ASN A 11 -9.71 -66.54 53.02
CA ASN A 11 -10.89 -65.82 52.55
C ASN A 11 -10.54 -65.15 51.21
N THR A 12 -10.67 -65.91 50.12
CA THR A 12 -10.51 -65.39 48.76
C THR A 12 -11.83 -64.74 48.37
N THR A 13 -11.97 -63.44 48.66
CA THR A 13 -13.06 -62.64 48.11
C THR A 13 -12.86 -62.60 46.59
N VAL A 14 -13.62 -63.42 45.86
CA VAL A 14 -13.77 -63.27 44.42
C VAL A 14 -14.51 -61.96 44.20
N VAL A 15 -13.75 -60.89 43.95
CA VAL A 15 -14.32 -59.65 43.43
C VAL A 15 -14.75 -59.98 42.01
N THR A 16 -16.05 -60.20 41.81
CA THR A 16 -16.65 -60.20 40.49
C THR A 16 -16.23 -58.89 39.80
N PRO A 17 -15.66 -58.92 38.59
CA PRO A 17 -15.31 -57.69 37.89
C PRO A 17 -16.59 -56.88 37.75
N VAL A 18 -16.58 -55.65 38.28
CA VAL A 18 -17.67 -54.70 38.09
C VAL A 18 -17.86 -54.56 36.58
N VAL A 19 -18.93 -55.15 36.06
CA VAL A 19 -19.33 -54.93 34.67
C VAL A 19 -19.75 -53.48 34.62
N ASN A 20 -18.82 -52.63 34.20
CA ASN A 20 -19.05 -51.20 34.09
C ASN A 20 -20.01 -51.01 32.92
N ASN A 21 -21.32 -50.99 33.20
CA ASN A 21 -22.41 -50.64 32.28
C ASN A 21 -22.32 -49.14 31.93
N GLY A 22 -21.21 -48.76 31.29
CA GLY A 22 -21.00 -47.39 30.87
C GLY A 22 -21.96 -47.00 29.74
N THR A 23 -22.13 -45.70 29.57
CA THR A 23 -22.95 -45.10 28.52
C THR A 23 -22.06 -44.41 27.49
N ALA A 24 -22.66 -43.88 26.42
CA ALA A 24 -21.98 -42.93 25.55
C ALA A 24 -21.69 -41.62 26.34
N PRO A 25 -20.66 -40.84 25.96
CA PRO A 25 -20.33 -39.60 26.66
C PRO A 25 -21.48 -38.59 26.68
N LYS A 26 -21.54 -37.75 27.71
CA LYS A 26 -22.40 -36.56 27.75
C LYS A 26 -21.57 -35.34 27.38
N VAL A 27 -21.99 -34.63 26.34
CA VAL A 27 -21.25 -33.49 25.78
C VAL A 27 -22.15 -32.26 25.79
N GLN A 28 -21.56 -31.07 25.90
CA GLN A 28 -22.22 -29.78 25.70
C GLN A 28 -21.48 -29.03 24.59
N THR A 29 -22.22 -28.40 23.68
CA THR A 29 -21.62 -27.60 22.60
C THR A 29 -21.46 -26.16 23.07
N ASN A 30 -20.26 -25.61 22.89
CA ASN A 30 -19.97 -24.23 23.26
C ASN A 30 -20.45 -23.27 22.17
N ILE A 31 -20.89 -22.06 22.58
CA ILE A 31 -21.37 -21.02 21.65
C ILE A 31 -20.35 -20.71 20.55
N ILE A 32 -20.85 -20.30 19.38
CA ILE A 32 -19.99 -19.85 18.27
C ILE A 32 -19.40 -18.46 18.57
N LYS A 33 -18.12 -18.26 18.25
CA LYS A 33 -17.40 -16.99 18.33
C LYS A 33 -16.60 -16.73 17.05
N ASN A 34 -16.08 -15.50 16.90
CA ASN A 34 -15.15 -15.11 15.83
C ASN A 34 -15.62 -15.50 14.42
N ILE A 35 -16.90 -15.26 14.13
CA ILE A 35 -17.49 -15.56 12.83
C ILE A 35 -16.95 -14.57 11.79
N THR A 36 -16.36 -15.10 10.73
CA THR A 36 -15.93 -14.35 9.54
C THR A 36 -16.69 -14.86 8.31
N THR A 37 -16.25 -14.48 7.11
CA THR A 37 -16.77 -15.00 5.84
C THR A 37 -16.39 -16.47 5.62
N ILE A 38 -15.24 -16.92 6.12
CA ILE A 38 -14.68 -18.25 5.85
C ILE A 38 -14.26 -19.04 7.10
N THR A 39 -14.33 -18.42 8.27
CA THR A 39 -13.98 -19.06 9.55
C THR A 39 -15.01 -18.79 10.65
N ALA A 40 -14.99 -19.64 11.67
CA ALA A 40 -15.67 -19.45 12.94
C ALA A 40 -14.93 -20.24 14.03
N GLN A 41 -15.27 -20.04 15.29
CA GLN A 41 -14.71 -20.83 16.39
C GLN A 41 -15.84 -21.41 17.25
N SER A 42 -15.70 -22.67 17.61
CA SER A 42 -16.60 -23.37 18.53
C SER A 42 -15.82 -24.41 19.34
N GLY A 43 -16.51 -25.36 19.94
CA GLY A 43 -15.92 -26.43 20.73
C GLY A 43 -17.00 -27.09 21.56
N GLY A 44 -16.58 -27.71 22.65
CA GLY A 44 -17.51 -28.29 23.60
C GLY A 44 -16.86 -28.68 24.90
N THR A 45 -17.69 -29.18 25.79
CA THR A 45 -17.29 -29.73 27.09
C THR A 45 -17.75 -31.16 27.14
N VAL A 46 -16.82 -32.09 27.37
CA VAL A 46 -17.20 -33.46 27.76
C VAL A 46 -17.54 -33.40 29.25
N VAL A 47 -18.85 -33.36 29.55
CA VAL A 47 -19.39 -33.22 30.91
C VAL A 47 -19.28 -34.53 31.67
N ASP A 48 -19.46 -35.65 30.98
CA ASP A 48 -19.30 -37.00 31.53
C ASP A 48 -18.76 -37.93 30.42
N ASN A 49 -17.80 -38.78 30.76
CA ASN A 49 -17.23 -39.75 29.84
C ASN A 49 -18.02 -41.07 29.78
N GLY A 50 -19.11 -41.21 30.53
CA GLY A 50 -19.93 -42.43 30.58
C GLY A 50 -19.18 -43.61 31.19
N GLY A 51 -18.25 -43.33 32.11
CA GLY A 51 -17.44 -44.34 32.79
C GLY A 51 -16.37 -45.02 31.94
N ASN A 52 -16.12 -44.55 30.72
CA ASN A 52 -15.11 -45.12 29.81
C ASN A 52 -14.25 -44.03 29.17
N THR A 53 -13.03 -44.40 28.79
CA THR A 53 -12.09 -43.47 28.14
C THR A 53 -12.67 -42.94 26.83
N VAL A 54 -12.60 -41.62 26.65
CA VAL A 54 -12.92 -40.96 25.38
C VAL A 54 -11.78 -41.22 24.39
N THR A 55 -12.09 -41.70 23.20
CA THR A 55 -11.10 -42.03 22.16
C THR A 55 -10.98 -40.94 21.10
N GLU A 56 -12.04 -40.16 20.90
CA GLU A 56 -12.11 -39.05 19.95
C GLU A 56 -13.09 -38.00 20.49
N ARG A 57 -12.74 -36.72 20.39
CA ARG A 57 -13.69 -35.61 20.58
C ARG A 57 -13.43 -34.51 19.57
N GLY A 58 -14.44 -33.72 19.28
CA GLY A 58 -14.36 -32.58 18.37
C GLY A 58 -15.72 -31.97 18.12
N ILE A 59 -15.87 -31.30 16.98
CA ILE A 59 -17.18 -30.81 16.52
C ILE A 59 -17.54 -31.44 15.18
N VAL A 60 -18.84 -31.60 14.94
CA VAL A 60 -19.42 -31.95 13.66
C VAL A 60 -20.15 -30.75 13.09
N LEU A 61 -19.93 -30.47 11.81
CA LEU A 61 -20.47 -29.33 11.08
C LEU A 61 -21.30 -29.82 9.89
N GLY A 62 -22.51 -29.28 9.71
CA GLY A 62 -23.40 -29.59 8.59
C GLY A 62 -24.09 -28.36 8.03
N LEU A 63 -24.61 -28.47 6.80
CA LEU A 63 -25.50 -27.48 6.18
C LEU A 63 -26.98 -27.71 6.52
N ASN A 64 -27.30 -28.89 7.05
CA ASN A 64 -28.63 -29.26 7.52
C ASN A 64 -28.60 -29.47 9.04
N PRO A 65 -29.75 -29.33 9.72
CA PRO A 65 -29.88 -29.70 11.13
C PRO A 65 -29.44 -31.14 11.41
N GLU A 66 -29.13 -31.39 12.67
CA GLU A 66 -28.71 -32.65 13.27
C GLU A 66 -27.42 -33.24 12.65
N PRO A 67 -26.32 -32.47 12.55
CA PRO A 67 -25.07 -33.02 12.06
C PRO A 67 -24.58 -34.16 12.95
N THR A 68 -23.99 -35.17 12.33
CA THR A 68 -23.42 -36.36 12.96
C THR A 68 -21.97 -36.51 12.57
N THR A 69 -21.28 -37.52 13.13
CA THR A 69 -19.90 -37.85 12.75
C THR A 69 -19.73 -38.33 11.30
N ALA A 70 -20.83 -38.53 10.56
CA ALA A 70 -20.81 -38.73 9.11
C ALA A 70 -20.68 -37.41 8.31
N ASN A 71 -20.90 -36.26 8.95
CA ASN A 71 -20.65 -34.93 8.37
C ASN A 71 -19.19 -34.51 8.60
N THR A 72 -18.88 -33.23 8.33
CA THR A 72 -17.52 -32.69 8.48
C THR A 72 -17.12 -32.66 9.96
N LYS A 73 -16.13 -33.47 10.34
CA LYS A 73 -15.49 -33.44 11.67
C LYS A 73 -14.35 -32.43 11.71
N ILE A 74 -14.27 -31.63 12.79
CA ILE A 74 -13.26 -30.58 12.97
C ILE A 74 -12.66 -30.66 14.38
N GLY A 75 -11.36 -30.37 14.49
CA GLY A 75 -10.66 -30.29 15.77
C GLY A 75 -10.57 -31.63 16.52
N THR A 76 -10.52 -32.74 15.77
CA THR A 76 -10.51 -34.08 16.34
C THR A 76 -9.22 -34.36 17.09
N VAL A 77 -9.31 -34.60 18.39
CA VAL A 77 -8.18 -34.99 19.25
C VAL A 77 -8.53 -36.22 20.07
N SER A 78 -7.56 -37.12 20.23
CA SER A 78 -7.63 -38.22 21.19
C SER A 78 -7.16 -37.72 22.55
N VAL A 79 -8.04 -37.67 23.53
CA VAL A 79 -7.69 -37.28 24.91
C VAL A 79 -8.25 -38.26 25.91
N THR A 80 -7.48 -38.53 26.96
CA THR A 80 -7.96 -39.27 28.13
C THR A 80 -8.68 -38.31 29.08
N GLY A 81 -9.99 -38.15 28.95
CA GLY A 81 -10.82 -37.57 30.01
C GLY A 81 -11.84 -36.48 29.61
N ALA A 82 -12.48 -35.94 30.64
CA ALA A 82 -13.49 -34.88 30.58
C ALA A 82 -12.87 -33.48 30.38
N GLY A 83 -13.71 -32.47 30.14
CA GLY A 83 -13.31 -31.06 30.08
C GLY A 83 -13.51 -30.38 28.73
N ASP A 84 -13.09 -29.12 28.68
CA ASP A 84 -13.33 -28.22 27.55
C ASP A 84 -12.36 -28.45 26.39
N PHE A 85 -12.84 -28.13 25.19
CA PHE A 85 -12.02 -28.00 23.99
C PHE A 85 -12.56 -26.89 23.10
N VAL A 86 -11.68 -26.33 22.29
CA VAL A 86 -11.97 -25.29 21.29
C VAL A 86 -11.43 -25.77 19.95
N SER A 87 -12.16 -25.48 18.88
CA SER A 87 -11.84 -25.85 17.51
C SER A 87 -12.09 -24.66 16.59
N GLU A 88 -11.10 -24.37 15.75
CA GLU A 88 -11.24 -23.42 14.65
C GLU A 88 -11.92 -24.11 13.47
N ILE A 89 -12.98 -23.49 12.96
CA ILE A 89 -13.72 -23.90 11.78
C ILE A 89 -13.20 -23.04 10.64
N SER A 90 -12.69 -23.63 9.57
CA SER A 90 -12.15 -22.94 8.40
C SER A 90 -12.79 -23.43 7.10
N ALA A 91 -12.44 -22.80 5.98
CA ALA A 91 -12.95 -23.13 4.63
C ALA A 91 -14.49 -23.11 4.53
N LEU A 92 -15.15 -22.22 5.29
CA LEU A 92 -16.59 -21.99 5.18
C LEU A 92 -16.92 -21.18 3.93
N LYS A 93 -18.18 -21.29 3.49
CA LYS A 93 -18.74 -20.40 2.47
C LYS A 93 -19.31 -19.16 3.15
N ALA A 94 -19.10 -17.99 2.56
CA ALA A 94 -19.64 -16.74 3.06
C ALA A 94 -21.17 -16.70 2.99
N GLY A 95 -21.81 -15.94 3.89
CA GLY A 95 -23.26 -15.78 3.96
C GLY A 95 -24.05 -17.09 4.13
N THR A 96 -23.41 -18.15 4.61
CA THR A 96 -23.97 -19.51 4.64
C THR A 96 -24.28 -19.91 6.07
N LYS A 97 -25.48 -20.48 6.28
CA LYS A 97 -25.91 -21.02 7.56
C LYS A 97 -25.34 -22.43 7.77
N TYR A 98 -24.80 -22.66 8.95
CA TYR A 98 -24.24 -23.93 9.39
C TYR A 98 -24.83 -24.37 10.73
N TYR A 99 -24.85 -25.67 10.94
CA TYR A 99 -25.26 -26.35 12.17
C TYR A 99 -24.06 -27.07 12.77
N VAL A 100 -23.86 -26.93 14.08
CA VAL A 100 -22.70 -27.45 14.80
C VAL A 100 -23.14 -28.21 16.04
N ARG A 101 -22.51 -29.37 16.27
CA ARG A 101 -22.58 -30.11 17.54
C ARG A 101 -21.20 -30.53 17.97
N ALA A 102 -20.88 -30.39 19.25
CA ALA A 102 -19.74 -31.07 19.84
C ALA A 102 -20.02 -32.58 19.92
N PHE A 103 -19.00 -33.42 19.77
CA PHE A 103 -19.12 -34.87 19.93
C PHE A 103 -17.96 -35.44 20.71
N ALA A 104 -18.19 -36.59 21.35
CA ALA A 104 -17.16 -37.42 21.95
C ALA A 104 -17.50 -38.91 21.77
N VAL A 105 -16.49 -39.73 21.55
CA VAL A 105 -16.61 -41.16 21.29
C VAL A 105 -15.96 -41.92 22.43
N ASN A 106 -16.64 -42.95 22.94
CA ASN A 106 -16.04 -43.97 23.79
C ASN A 106 -16.44 -45.35 23.27
N LYS A 107 -16.04 -46.43 23.97
CA LYS A 107 -16.35 -47.80 23.54
C LYS A 107 -17.86 -48.12 23.44
N ASN A 108 -18.72 -47.34 24.09
CA ASN A 108 -20.18 -47.55 24.12
C ASN A 108 -20.92 -46.71 23.07
N GLY A 109 -20.23 -45.81 22.34
CA GLY A 109 -20.82 -45.06 21.24
C GLY A 109 -20.42 -43.59 21.21
N VAL A 110 -21.22 -42.80 20.47
CA VAL A 110 -21.01 -41.37 20.26
C VAL A 110 -21.99 -40.57 21.09
N GLY A 111 -21.46 -39.70 21.94
CA GLY A 111 -22.19 -38.65 22.63
C GLY A 111 -22.16 -37.36 21.83
N TYR A 112 -23.30 -36.68 21.72
CA TYR A 112 -23.40 -35.38 21.06
C TYR A 112 -23.89 -34.31 22.02
N GLY A 113 -23.37 -33.10 21.86
CA GLY A 113 -23.89 -31.91 22.52
C GLY A 113 -25.17 -31.38 21.90
N ASN A 114 -25.72 -30.34 22.53
CA ASN A 114 -26.81 -29.56 21.99
C ASN A 114 -26.42 -28.97 20.64
N GLU A 115 -27.37 -28.90 19.71
CA GLU A 115 -27.15 -28.21 18.45
C GLU A 115 -27.14 -26.70 18.65
N ILE A 116 -26.23 -26.04 17.93
CA ILE A 116 -26.26 -24.60 17.70
C ILE A 116 -26.13 -24.34 16.20
N SER A 117 -26.65 -23.20 15.75
CA SER A 117 -26.47 -22.76 14.36
C SER A 117 -25.88 -21.37 14.32
N PHE A 118 -25.16 -21.08 13.24
CA PHE A 118 -24.62 -19.75 12.97
C PHE A 118 -24.63 -19.50 11.46
N THR A 119 -24.52 -18.23 11.06
CA THR A 119 -24.37 -17.84 9.67
C THR A 119 -23.08 -17.08 9.52
N THR A 120 -22.23 -17.47 8.57
CA THR A 120 -21.01 -16.71 8.24
C THR A 120 -21.37 -15.34 7.72
N THR A 121 -20.46 -14.37 7.90
CA THR A 121 -20.64 -13.03 7.34
C THR A 121 -20.71 -13.13 5.81
N ALA A 122 -21.56 -12.31 5.17
CA ALA A 122 -21.59 -12.21 3.72
C ALA A 122 -20.40 -11.38 3.21
N ILE A 123 -19.97 -11.63 1.97
CA ILE A 123 -18.93 -10.83 1.32
C ILE A 123 -19.48 -9.40 1.10
N GLY A 124 -18.73 -8.42 1.59
CA GLY A 124 -19.02 -7.00 1.47
C GLY A 124 -18.30 -6.33 0.31
N ASN A 125 -18.52 -5.02 0.18
CA ASN A 125 -17.74 -4.18 -0.71
C ASN A 125 -16.35 -3.94 -0.13
N ALA A 126 -15.35 -3.79 -1.00
CA ALA A 126 -14.06 -3.26 -0.59
C ALA A 126 -14.20 -1.78 -0.21
N SER A 127 -13.41 -1.33 0.76
CA SER A 127 -13.37 0.07 1.19
C SER A 127 -11.98 0.67 0.99
N PHE A 128 -11.94 1.99 0.85
CA PHE A 128 -10.77 2.72 0.37
C PHE A 128 -10.44 3.90 1.26
N ASN A 129 -9.16 4.24 1.33
CA ASN A 129 -8.68 5.59 1.58
C ASN A 129 -7.99 6.08 0.30
N ILE A 130 -8.31 7.29 -0.15
CA ILE A 130 -7.75 7.85 -1.39
C ILE A 130 -7.27 9.27 -1.12
N THR A 131 -6.03 9.55 -1.52
CA THR A 131 -5.39 10.83 -1.21
C THR A 131 -5.73 11.86 -2.28
N PRO A 132 -6.12 13.10 -1.92
CA PRO A 132 -6.28 14.19 -2.88
C PRO A 132 -5.06 14.33 -3.78
N MET A 133 -5.28 14.51 -5.08
CA MET A 133 -4.19 14.54 -6.04
C MET A 133 -3.33 15.80 -5.90
N PHE A 134 -2.02 15.61 -5.78
CA PHE A 134 -1.03 16.69 -5.72
C PHE A 134 0.13 16.52 -6.70
N ILE A 135 0.23 15.35 -7.34
CA ILE A 135 1.22 15.08 -8.40
C ILE A 135 0.47 15.13 -9.73
N VAL A 136 0.38 16.33 -10.28
CA VAL A 136 -0.35 16.60 -11.52
C VAL A 136 0.57 17.32 -12.49
N GLY A 137 0.74 16.74 -13.68
CA GLY A 137 1.48 17.32 -14.78
C GLY A 137 0.56 17.74 -15.93
N ALA A 138 1.15 18.03 -17.08
CA ALA A 138 0.43 18.51 -18.24
C ALA A 138 -0.37 17.40 -18.94
N THR A 139 0.26 16.25 -19.14
CA THR A 139 -0.35 15.09 -19.84
C THR A 139 -0.35 13.82 -19.00
N LEU A 140 -0.11 13.96 -17.70
CA LEU A 140 -0.04 12.85 -16.76
C LEU A 140 -0.43 13.32 -15.36
N ALA A 141 -0.86 12.38 -14.52
CA ALA A 141 -1.12 12.64 -13.12
C ALA A 141 -1.04 11.34 -12.33
N THR A 142 -0.75 11.42 -11.03
CA THR A 142 -0.56 10.25 -10.17
C THR A 142 -1.51 10.28 -8.99
N CYS A 143 -2.07 9.12 -8.65
CA CYS A 143 -2.99 8.95 -7.54
C CYS A 143 -2.52 7.83 -6.61
N ASP A 144 -2.60 8.09 -5.31
CA ASP A 144 -2.36 7.14 -4.23
C ASP A 144 -3.68 6.60 -3.69
N VAL A 145 -3.78 5.28 -3.64
CA VAL A 145 -4.97 4.55 -3.19
C VAL A 145 -4.55 3.52 -2.14
N ASP A 146 -5.38 3.36 -1.12
CA ASP A 146 -5.26 2.33 -0.10
C ASP A 146 -6.57 1.56 -0.03
N ILE A 147 -6.56 0.26 -0.33
CA ILE A 147 -7.71 -0.60 -0.05
C ILE A 147 -7.58 -1.07 1.40
N ILE A 148 -8.38 -0.47 2.29
CA ILE A 148 -8.28 -0.68 3.73
C ILE A 148 -9.04 -1.91 4.21
N ASN A 149 -9.99 -2.41 3.40
CA ASN A 149 -10.71 -3.66 3.64
C ASN A 149 -11.13 -4.27 2.29
N ASP A 150 -10.99 -5.57 2.14
CA ASP A 150 -11.34 -6.32 0.92
C ASP A 150 -12.80 -6.80 0.89
N GLY A 151 -13.56 -6.54 1.94
CA GLY A 151 -14.95 -7.00 2.08
C GLY A 151 -15.06 -8.45 2.57
N GLY A 152 -13.98 -9.06 3.06
CA GLY A 152 -13.95 -10.45 3.53
C GLY A 152 -13.80 -11.47 2.41
N ASP A 153 -13.35 -11.05 1.23
CA ASP A 153 -12.99 -11.90 0.10
C ASP A 153 -11.83 -11.28 -0.68
N GLN A 154 -11.01 -12.11 -1.32
CA GLN A 154 -9.81 -11.64 -1.99
C GLN A 154 -10.14 -10.64 -3.12
N VAL A 155 -9.52 -9.46 -3.09
CA VAL A 155 -9.54 -8.54 -4.24
C VAL A 155 -8.77 -9.18 -5.41
N THR A 156 -9.45 -9.43 -6.52
CA THR A 156 -8.94 -10.09 -7.74
C THR A 156 -8.44 -9.10 -8.79
N GLU A 157 -8.92 -7.86 -8.78
CA GLU A 157 -8.41 -6.76 -9.62
C GLU A 157 -8.53 -5.44 -8.87
N ARG A 158 -7.56 -4.54 -9.05
CA ARG A 158 -7.58 -3.18 -8.51
C ARG A 158 -6.92 -2.19 -9.45
N GLY A 159 -7.24 -0.91 -9.29
CA GLY A 159 -6.57 0.14 -10.05
C GLY A 159 -7.29 1.49 -9.97
N LEU A 160 -7.09 2.31 -11.00
CA LEU A 160 -7.78 3.58 -11.18
C LEU A 160 -8.77 3.52 -12.34
N VAL A 161 -9.84 4.28 -12.24
CA VAL A 161 -10.71 4.63 -13.36
C VAL A 161 -10.92 6.13 -13.38
N TYR A 162 -10.83 6.74 -14.56
CA TYR A 162 -10.88 8.19 -14.71
C TYR A 162 -11.57 8.61 -16.01
N GLY A 163 -12.03 9.86 -16.04
CA GLY A 163 -12.73 10.43 -17.19
C GLY A 163 -13.02 11.92 -17.03
N LEU A 164 -13.71 12.49 -18.01
CA LEU A 164 -14.14 13.89 -18.03
C LEU A 164 -15.46 14.13 -17.27
N ASN A 165 -16.17 13.05 -16.94
CA ASN A 165 -17.44 13.08 -16.21
C ASN A 165 -17.25 12.58 -14.78
N GLU A 166 -18.11 13.05 -13.88
CA GLU A 166 -18.12 12.60 -12.49
C GLU A 166 -18.43 11.12 -12.34
N ASN A 167 -17.88 10.53 -11.27
CA ASN A 167 -18.12 9.14 -10.89
C ASN A 167 -17.78 8.11 -11.99
N PRO A 168 -16.57 8.15 -12.58
CA PRO A 168 -16.18 7.19 -13.61
C PRO A 168 -16.25 5.75 -13.07
N ILE A 169 -16.60 4.82 -13.95
CA ILE A 169 -16.78 3.39 -13.68
C ILE A 169 -15.86 2.56 -14.58
N ILE A 170 -15.64 1.29 -14.26
CA ILE A 170 -14.63 0.44 -14.94
C ILE A 170 -14.77 0.26 -16.47
N THR A 171 -15.85 0.74 -17.09
CA THR A 171 -16.03 0.81 -18.56
C THR A 171 -15.48 2.10 -19.19
N ASP A 172 -15.13 3.11 -18.39
CA ASP A 172 -14.38 4.30 -18.82
C ASP A 172 -12.88 3.97 -18.99
N ILE A 173 -12.01 4.97 -18.89
CA ILE A 173 -10.56 4.77 -19.03
C ILE A 173 -10.01 4.22 -17.72
N LYS A 174 -9.49 2.99 -17.75
CA LYS A 174 -8.92 2.31 -16.57
C LYS A 174 -7.42 2.13 -16.65
N VAL A 175 -6.74 2.29 -15.50
CA VAL A 175 -5.35 1.88 -15.27
C VAL A 175 -5.36 0.74 -14.27
N LYS A 176 -5.05 -0.47 -14.72
CA LYS A 176 -4.99 -1.67 -13.87
C LYS A 176 -3.66 -1.73 -13.12
N HIS A 177 -3.70 -2.09 -11.84
CA HIS A 177 -2.52 -2.45 -11.06
C HIS A 177 -2.10 -3.90 -11.35
N ASN A 178 -0.79 -4.18 -11.38
CA ASN A 178 -0.28 -5.51 -11.73
C ASN A 178 -0.48 -6.56 -10.61
N SER A 179 -0.59 -6.11 -9.36
CA SER A 179 -0.86 -6.96 -8.19
C SER A 179 -2.33 -6.88 -7.74
N THR A 180 -2.78 -7.94 -7.09
CA THR A 180 -4.12 -8.10 -6.49
C THR A 180 -4.10 -7.86 -4.97
N GLY A 181 -5.22 -8.07 -4.28
CA GLY A 181 -5.33 -7.94 -2.82
C GLY A 181 -5.51 -6.50 -2.30
N ALA A 182 -5.62 -6.38 -0.98
CA ALA A 182 -5.74 -5.11 -0.27
C ALA A 182 -4.40 -4.35 -0.13
N GLY A 183 -4.44 -3.16 0.44
CA GLY A 183 -3.27 -2.33 0.76
C GLY A 183 -3.00 -1.19 -0.22
N LYS A 184 -1.90 -0.47 0.06
CA LYS A 184 -1.49 0.76 -0.62
C LYS A 184 -0.88 0.51 -1.98
N TYR A 185 -1.19 1.38 -2.93
CA TYR A 185 -0.54 1.43 -4.22
C TYR A 185 -0.63 2.84 -4.83
N ARG A 186 0.26 3.10 -5.79
CA ARG A 186 0.35 4.34 -6.56
C ARG A 186 0.25 4.01 -8.04
N LEU A 187 -0.59 4.73 -8.78
CA LEU A 187 -0.73 4.57 -10.23
C LEU A 187 -0.67 5.91 -10.95
N MET A 188 -0.10 5.88 -12.14
CA MET A 188 0.05 7.03 -13.03
C MET A 188 -0.93 6.92 -14.21
N MET A 189 -1.71 7.98 -14.41
CA MET A 189 -2.49 8.22 -15.62
C MET A 189 -1.62 8.97 -16.63
N LYS A 190 -1.67 8.61 -17.91
CA LYS A 190 -0.86 9.17 -18.99
C LYS A 190 -1.75 9.52 -20.18
N GLY A 191 -1.27 10.41 -21.06
CA GLY A 191 -2.01 10.83 -22.25
C GLY A 191 -3.20 11.74 -21.94
N LEU A 192 -3.15 12.44 -20.80
CA LEU A 192 -4.19 13.41 -20.42
C LEU A 192 -4.11 14.65 -21.32
N LEU A 193 -5.25 15.29 -21.54
CA LEU A 193 -5.32 16.60 -22.18
C LEU A 193 -4.85 17.68 -21.19
N GLU A 194 -4.13 18.68 -21.68
CA GLU A 194 -3.67 19.83 -20.88
C GLU A 194 -4.85 20.72 -20.46
N ARG A 195 -4.69 21.50 -19.38
CA ARG A 195 -5.70 22.45 -18.87
C ARG A 195 -7.11 21.86 -18.68
N THR A 196 -7.21 20.56 -18.43
CA THR A 196 -8.48 19.82 -18.46
C THR A 196 -8.84 19.31 -17.07
N ASN A 197 -10.10 19.46 -16.68
CA ASN A 197 -10.64 18.87 -15.46
C ASN A 197 -10.94 17.39 -15.69
N TYR A 198 -10.46 16.55 -14.79
CA TYR A 198 -10.69 15.11 -14.76
C TYR A 198 -11.25 14.69 -13.41
N TYR A 199 -11.96 13.57 -13.43
CA TYR A 199 -12.42 12.86 -12.25
C TYR A 199 -11.77 11.48 -12.21
N VAL A 200 -11.39 11.02 -11.03
CA VAL A 200 -10.77 9.71 -10.81
C VAL A 200 -11.32 9.01 -9.57
N ARG A 201 -11.38 7.68 -9.64
CA ARG A 201 -11.68 6.79 -8.52
C ARG A 201 -10.70 5.63 -8.51
N GLY A 202 -10.30 5.18 -7.32
CA GLY A 202 -9.76 3.85 -7.13
C GLY A 202 -10.89 2.81 -7.29
N TYR A 203 -10.60 1.66 -7.88
CA TYR A 203 -11.54 0.53 -7.94
C TYR A 203 -10.90 -0.76 -7.42
N ALA A 204 -11.74 -1.67 -6.94
CA ALA A 204 -11.38 -3.03 -6.54
C ALA A 204 -12.51 -4.00 -6.88
N ILE A 205 -12.16 -5.22 -7.30
CA ILE A 205 -13.10 -6.28 -7.65
C ILE A 205 -12.89 -7.47 -6.72
N ASN A 206 -13.94 -7.90 -6.03
CA ASN A 206 -13.99 -9.15 -5.26
C ASN A 206 -15.24 -9.97 -5.70
N ALA A 207 -15.58 -11.07 -5.04
CA ALA A 207 -16.76 -11.86 -5.39
C ALA A 207 -18.10 -11.14 -5.20
N LYS A 208 -18.17 -10.03 -4.43
CA LYS A 208 -19.37 -9.17 -4.35
C LYS A 208 -19.55 -8.32 -5.59
N GLY A 209 -18.46 -7.95 -6.26
CA GLY A 209 -18.46 -7.13 -7.48
C GLY A 209 -17.44 -6.00 -7.40
N VAL A 210 -17.75 -4.91 -8.12
CA VAL A 210 -16.86 -3.75 -8.21
C VAL A 210 -17.19 -2.74 -7.11
N SER A 211 -16.17 -2.37 -6.34
CA SER A 211 -16.22 -1.29 -5.36
C SER A 211 -15.35 -0.13 -5.83
N TYR A 212 -15.71 1.10 -5.43
CA TYR A 212 -15.01 2.31 -5.82
C TYR A 212 -14.72 3.20 -4.61
N SER A 213 -13.61 3.94 -4.67
CA SER A 213 -13.34 5.02 -3.72
C SER A 213 -14.31 6.20 -3.91
N SER A 214 -14.14 7.24 -3.08
CA SER A 214 -14.70 8.56 -3.37
C SER A 214 -14.17 9.11 -4.70
N ASN A 215 -14.97 9.98 -5.31
CA ASN A 215 -14.64 10.71 -6.54
C ASN A 215 -13.67 11.85 -6.21
N ILE A 216 -12.53 11.90 -6.89
CA ILE A 216 -11.55 12.99 -6.77
C ILE A 216 -11.49 13.76 -8.08
N THR A 217 -11.53 15.09 -7.99
CA THR A 217 -11.32 15.98 -9.13
C THR A 217 -9.88 16.50 -9.15
N PHE A 218 -9.30 16.61 -10.34
CA PHE A 218 -8.02 17.29 -10.55
C PHE A 218 -8.01 18.00 -11.91
N LYS A 219 -7.14 19.02 -12.07
CA LYS A 219 -6.97 19.75 -13.33
C LYS A 219 -5.51 19.63 -13.78
N THR A 220 -5.29 19.16 -15.00
CA THR A 220 -3.95 19.18 -15.61
C THR A 220 -3.48 20.61 -15.86
N ILE A 221 -2.16 20.81 -15.82
CA ILE A 221 -1.53 22.10 -16.12
C ILE A 221 -1.30 22.23 -17.63
N PRO A 222 -1.00 23.44 -18.15
CA PRO A 222 -0.35 23.53 -19.46
C PRO A 222 1.05 22.94 -19.46
N LYS A 223 1.45 22.39 -20.60
CA LYS A 223 2.80 21.88 -20.81
C LYS A 223 3.80 23.02 -20.85
N GLY A 224 4.87 22.88 -20.08
CA GLY A 224 6.02 23.76 -20.13
C GLY A 224 6.74 23.63 -21.47
N ASN A 225 7.56 24.64 -21.77
CA ASN A 225 8.40 24.67 -22.95
C ASN A 225 9.85 24.87 -22.52
N ILE A 226 10.47 23.80 -22.05
CA ILE A 226 11.90 23.77 -21.72
C ILE A 226 12.65 23.25 -22.94
N THR A 227 13.48 24.12 -23.50
CA THR A 227 14.34 23.83 -24.65
C THR A 227 15.79 24.12 -24.29
N TYR A 228 16.72 23.55 -25.04
CA TYR A 228 18.13 23.81 -24.80
C TYR A 228 18.94 23.81 -26.09
N THR A 229 20.05 24.54 -26.06
CA THR A 229 21.16 24.40 -27.00
C THR A 229 22.32 23.74 -26.24
N PHE A 230 22.83 22.62 -26.76
CA PHE A 230 24.01 21.98 -26.17
C PHE A 230 25.24 22.30 -27.01
N ASN A 231 26.05 23.24 -26.52
CA ASN A 231 27.29 23.68 -27.15
C ASN A 231 28.37 22.59 -27.00
N LYS A 232 28.76 22.01 -28.13
CA LYS A 232 29.78 20.97 -28.24
C LYS A 232 30.95 21.49 -29.07
N ALA A 233 32.17 21.11 -28.71
CA ALA A 233 33.35 21.41 -29.52
C ALA A 233 33.24 20.74 -30.89
N THR A 234 33.72 21.40 -31.95
CA THR A 234 33.68 20.88 -33.33
C THR A 234 34.51 19.59 -33.48
N ASN A 235 35.60 19.46 -32.72
CA ASN A 235 36.49 18.30 -32.72
C ASN A 235 36.73 17.81 -31.29
N PRO A 236 35.77 17.08 -30.69
CA PRO A 236 35.87 16.73 -29.29
C PRO A 236 36.87 15.62 -29.01
N ASN A 237 37.57 15.71 -27.88
CA ASN A 237 38.41 14.62 -27.38
C ASN A 237 37.56 13.49 -26.76
N ALA A 238 38.18 12.37 -26.40
CA ALA A 238 37.48 11.20 -25.86
C ALA A 238 36.71 11.50 -24.55
N GLU A 239 37.26 12.33 -23.68
CA GLU A 239 36.59 12.71 -22.42
C GLU A 239 35.38 13.61 -22.69
N GLN A 240 35.51 14.57 -23.62
CA GLN A 240 34.41 15.42 -24.07
C GLN A 240 33.28 14.59 -24.68
N ILE A 241 33.60 13.60 -25.53
CA ILE A 241 32.59 12.68 -26.08
C ILE A 241 31.84 11.95 -24.97
N ALA A 242 32.57 11.42 -23.97
CA ALA A 242 31.97 10.72 -22.84
C ALA A 242 31.10 11.65 -21.97
N ALA A 243 31.56 12.87 -21.70
CA ALA A 243 30.80 13.88 -20.98
C ALA A 243 29.55 14.32 -21.75
N TYR A 244 29.65 14.50 -23.07
CA TYR A 244 28.52 14.85 -23.92
C TYR A 244 27.45 13.79 -23.91
N ALA A 245 27.80 12.51 -23.92
CA ALA A 245 26.82 11.43 -23.82
C ALA A 245 26.03 11.49 -22.51
N ARG A 246 26.72 11.69 -21.37
CA ARG A 246 26.09 11.79 -20.04
C ARG A 246 25.20 13.03 -19.93
N LEU A 247 25.71 14.18 -20.36
CA LEU A 247 24.98 15.46 -20.32
C LEU A 247 23.80 15.49 -21.28
N GLN A 248 23.88 14.81 -22.43
CA GLN A 248 22.77 14.69 -23.38
C GLN A 248 21.57 13.99 -22.73
N VAL A 249 21.79 12.83 -22.11
CA VAL A 249 20.74 12.11 -21.39
C VAL A 249 20.17 12.95 -20.24
N ALA A 250 21.03 13.65 -19.51
CA ALA A 250 20.60 14.53 -18.43
C ALA A 250 19.75 15.70 -18.93
N ALA A 251 20.15 16.35 -20.03
CA ALA A 251 19.44 17.46 -20.65
C ALA A 251 18.06 17.05 -21.17
N ASP A 252 18.00 15.95 -21.93
CA ASP A 252 16.75 15.41 -22.47
C ASP A 252 15.78 15.04 -21.35
N SER A 253 16.30 14.40 -20.31
CA SER A 253 15.50 14.01 -19.14
C SER A 253 15.00 15.23 -18.36
N ALA A 254 15.86 16.21 -18.07
CA ALA A 254 15.49 17.40 -17.31
C ALA A 254 14.47 18.27 -18.06
N ALA A 255 14.68 18.47 -19.37
CA ALA A 255 13.71 19.16 -20.23
C ALA A 255 12.36 18.43 -20.25
N TRP A 256 12.36 17.09 -20.31
CA TRP A 256 11.14 16.30 -20.21
C TRP A 256 10.44 16.48 -18.85
N TYR A 257 11.15 16.36 -17.74
CA TYR A 257 10.57 16.49 -16.39
C TYR A 257 9.95 17.87 -16.19
N LEU A 258 10.71 18.94 -16.42
CA LEU A 258 10.21 20.30 -16.22
C LEU A 258 9.06 20.61 -17.19
N SER A 259 9.11 20.18 -18.45
CA SER A 259 8.01 20.44 -19.40
C SER A 259 6.74 19.66 -19.06
N ASN A 260 6.84 18.48 -18.46
CA ASN A 260 5.67 17.66 -18.11
C ASN A 260 5.08 17.98 -16.74
N TYR A 261 5.87 18.52 -15.80
CA TYR A 261 5.44 18.78 -14.42
C TYR A 261 5.38 20.27 -14.05
N THR A 262 5.77 21.16 -14.97
CA THR A 262 5.65 22.61 -14.80
C THR A 262 5.05 23.25 -16.04
N SER A 263 4.50 24.45 -15.85
CA SER A 263 4.09 25.35 -16.93
C SER A 263 5.22 26.29 -17.37
N ALA A 264 6.46 26.07 -16.91
CA ALA A 264 7.58 26.97 -17.14
C ALA A 264 8.02 26.97 -18.61
N THR A 265 8.49 28.11 -19.09
CA THR A 265 9.10 28.26 -20.41
C THR A 265 10.50 28.83 -20.25
N LYS A 266 11.49 28.14 -20.81
CA LYS A 266 12.89 28.54 -20.73
C LYS A 266 13.68 27.93 -21.87
N HIS A 267 14.55 28.71 -22.47
CA HIS A 267 15.66 28.18 -23.27
C HIS A 267 16.93 28.24 -22.43
N VAL A 268 17.71 27.15 -22.39
CA VAL A 268 19.00 27.11 -21.70
C VAL A 268 20.15 26.76 -22.63
N TYR A 269 21.35 27.25 -22.32
CA TYR A 269 22.57 26.98 -23.06
C TYR A 269 23.48 26.11 -22.19
N ILE A 270 23.68 24.87 -22.61
CA ILE A 270 24.47 23.87 -21.89
C ILE A 270 25.88 23.85 -22.45
N ASN A 271 26.87 23.95 -21.57
CA ASN A 271 28.28 24.00 -21.93
C ASN A 271 29.06 22.96 -21.11
N TYR A 272 30.13 22.42 -21.69
CA TYR A 272 31.14 21.63 -20.96
C TYR A 272 32.44 22.43 -20.88
N VAL A 273 32.99 22.59 -19.68
CA VAL A 273 34.18 23.41 -19.43
C VAL A 273 35.15 22.63 -18.56
N GLU A 274 36.32 22.28 -19.12
CA GLU A 274 37.30 21.42 -18.45
C GLU A 274 37.87 22.04 -17.14
N GLY A 275 37.90 23.37 -17.04
CA GLY A 275 38.35 24.08 -15.84
C GLY A 275 37.33 24.18 -14.71
N THR A 276 36.10 23.70 -14.92
CA THR A 276 35.02 23.80 -13.92
C THR A 276 35.03 22.55 -13.03
N PRO A 277 35.04 22.70 -11.68
CA PRO A 277 35.00 21.54 -10.78
C PRO A 277 33.64 20.83 -10.72
N THR A 278 32.55 21.60 -10.82
CA THR A 278 31.17 21.14 -10.59
C THR A 278 30.24 21.55 -11.74
N ALA A 279 29.18 22.29 -11.48
CA ALA A 279 28.31 22.94 -12.44
C ALA A 279 27.87 24.30 -11.86
N ASP A 280 27.49 25.22 -12.73
CA ASP A 280 26.89 26.51 -12.34
C ASP A 280 26.03 27.08 -13.46
N ALA A 281 25.04 27.88 -13.08
CA ALA A 281 24.09 28.51 -13.98
C ALA A 281 23.71 29.93 -13.56
N ASN A 282 23.27 30.73 -14.53
CA ASN A 282 22.69 32.05 -14.29
C ASN A 282 21.18 32.08 -14.63
N ASN A 283 20.50 33.15 -14.23
CA ASN A 283 19.06 33.32 -14.47
C ASN A 283 18.71 33.66 -15.94
N GLU A 284 19.70 33.94 -16.80
CA GLU A 284 19.52 34.19 -18.24
C GLU A 284 19.44 32.89 -19.06
N GLY A 285 19.72 31.75 -18.43
CA GLY A 285 19.65 30.42 -19.06
C GLY A 285 21.00 29.85 -19.45
N TRP A 286 22.12 30.54 -19.20
CA TRP A 286 23.44 29.96 -19.41
C TRP A 286 23.80 29.01 -18.26
N MET A 287 24.37 27.86 -18.58
CA MET A 287 24.90 26.90 -17.60
C MET A 287 26.12 26.15 -18.13
N ARG A 288 27.01 25.73 -17.23
CA ARG A 288 28.17 24.90 -17.57
C ARG A 288 28.35 23.72 -16.62
N PHE A 289 28.99 22.68 -17.13
CA PHE A 289 29.35 21.46 -16.40
C PHE A 289 30.84 21.18 -16.54
N GLY A 290 31.42 20.77 -15.43
CA GLY A 290 32.82 20.46 -15.26
C GLY A 290 33.21 19.04 -15.64
N VAL A 291 34.49 18.71 -15.45
CA VAL A 291 35.07 17.39 -15.78
C VAL A 291 34.53 16.25 -14.92
N SER A 292 34.08 16.54 -13.70
CA SER A 292 33.66 15.50 -12.76
C SER A 292 32.36 14.86 -13.20
N SER A 293 32.42 13.58 -13.59
CA SER A 293 31.28 12.80 -14.07
C SER A 293 30.15 12.67 -13.04
N SER A 294 30.46 12.82 -11.74
CA SER A 294 29.47 12.82 -10.65
C SER A 294 28.50 14.01 -10.67
N TYR A 295 28.78 15.05 -11.47
CA TYR A 295 27.89 16.19 -11.70
C TYR A 295 27.26 16.19 -13.10
N GLN A 296 27.60 15.23 -13.96
CA GLN A 296 27.09 15.13 -15.33
C GLN A 296 25.88 14.19 -15.38
N ASN A 297 24.84 14.49 -14.61
CA ASN A 297 23.66 13.64 -14.48
C ASN A 297 22.38 14.47 -14.30
N LEU A 298 21.24 13.79 -14.33
CA LEU A 298 19.91 14.40 -14.22
C LEU A 298 19.74 15.26 -12.96
N ARG A 299 20.27 14.82 -11.81
CA ARG A 299 20.15 15.57 -10.55
C ARG A 299 20.73 16.97 -10.71
N THR A 300 22.00 17.04 -11.14
CA THR A 300 22.69 18.32 -11.31
C THR A 300 22.05 19.13 -12.44
N MET A 301 21.63 18.51 -13.54
CA MET A 301 20.96 19.23 -14.63
C MET A 301 19.66 19.91 -14.17
N LEU A 302 18.79 19.21 -13.44
CA LEU A 302 17.58 19.82 -12.88
C LEU A 302 17.90 20.91 -11.86
N HIS A 303 18.91 20.68 -11.01
CA HIS A 303 19.38 21.68 -10.05
C HIS A 303 19.81 22.98 -10.74
N GLU A 304 20.67 22.90 -11.75
CA GLU A 304 21.11 24.08 -12.51
C GLU A 304 19.94 24.73 -13.28
N MET A 305 19.03 23.94 -13.85
CA MET A 305 17.83 24.49 -14.49
C MET A 305 16.95 25.26 -13.50
N ASN A 306 16.86 24.86 -12.23
CA ASN A 306 16.13 25.63 -11.21
C ASN A 306 16.74 27.02 -11.00
N HIS A 307 18.08 27.12 -11.00
CA HIS A 307 18.78 28.40 -10.99
C HIS A 307 18.45 29.25 -12.22
N THR A 308 18.34 28.64 -13.40
CA THR A 308 17.89 29.40 -14.60
C THR A 308 16.46 29.90 -14.49
N LEU A 309 15.58 29.15 -13.82
CA LEU A 309 14.17 29.53 -13.61
C LEU A 309 14.02 30.60 -12.53
N GLY A 310 15.03 30.82 -11.70
CA GLY A 310 15.15 31.99 -10.82
C GLY A 310 15.34 31.69 -9.34
N THR A 311 15.33 30.41 -8.93
CA THR A 311 15.65 30.06 -7.53
C THR A 311 17.14 30.26 -7.29
N GLY A 312 17.54 30.96 -6.23
CA GLY A 312 18.96 31.19 -5.92
C GLY A 312 19.68 32.25 -6.74
N THR A 313 19.03 32.83 -7.75
CA THR A 313 19.66 33.72 -8.75
C THR A 313 18.88 35.03 -8.97
N THR A 314 17.80 35.24 -8.22
CA THR A 314 16.94 36.43 -8.36
C THR A 314 16.72 37.11 -7.01
N SER A 315 16.46 38.42 -7.04
CA SER A 315 16.02 39.18 -5.85
C SER A 315 14.69 38.68 -5.31
N TRP A 316 13.84 38.11 -6.16
CA TRP A 316 12.62 37.45 -5.73
C TRP A 316 12.94 36.28 -4.79
N TRP A 317 13.90 35.42 -5.16
CA TRP A 317 14.29 34.28 -4.32
C TRP A 317 14.74 34.74 -2.93
N THR A 318 15.68 35.68 -2.88
CA THR A 318 16.21 36.17 -1.60
C THR A 318 15.13 36.87 -0.77
N SER A 319 14.15 37.53 -1.40
CA SER A 319 12.99 38.10 -0.69
C SER A 319 12.03 37.04 -0.10
N LYS A 320 11.99 35.84 -0.70
CA LYS A 320 11.12 34.74 -0.28
C LYS A 320 11.76 33.83 0.77
N VAL A 321 13.06 33.90 0.96
CA VAL A 321 13.77 33.13 2.00
C VAL A 321 14.07 34.06 3.19
N VAL A 322 13.31 33.88 4.27
CA VAL A 322 13.45 34.67 5.51
C VAL A 322 13.80 33.72 6.65
N GLY A 323 14.89 33.99 7.37
CA GLY A 323 15.35 33.15 8.48
C GLY A 323 15.64 31.70 8.08
N GLY A 324 16.12 31.48 6.85
CA GLY A 324 16.39 30.14 6.31
C GLY A 324 15.14 29.37 5.85
N LYS A 325 13.97 30.05 5.78
CA LYS A 325 12.68 29.44 5.46
C LYS A 325 12.00 30.15 4.29
N PHE A 326 11.49 29.37 3.35
CA PHE A 326 10.74 29.87 2.20
C PHE A 326 9.31 30.27 2.62
N GLN A 327 8.88 31.46 2.20
CA GLN A 327 7.63 32.09 2.64
C GLN A 327 6.45 31.90 1.66
N GLY A 328 6.58 31.03 0.64
CA GLY A 328 5.49 30.76 -0.31
C GLY A 328 4.43 29.80 0.25
N GLN A 329 3.16 30.20 0.17
CA GLN A 329 2.03 29.43 0.69
C GLN A 329 1.85 28.11 -0.07
N TYR A 330 1.80 28.17 -1.40
CA TYR A 330 1.47 27.00 -2.21
C TYR A 330 2.58 25.95 -2.17
N THR A 331 3.84 26.39 -2.18
CA THR A 331 5.01 25.52 -2.07
C THR A 331 5.03 24.79 -0.74
N ASN A 332 4.78 25.49 0.38
CA ASN A 332 4.77 24.87 1.70
C ASN A 332 3.59 23.90 1.89
N GLU A 333 2.39 24.24 1.39
CA GLU A 333 1.25 23.33 1.40
C GLU A 333 1.48 22.07 0.55
N LEU A 334 2.18 22.20 -0.58
CA LEU A 334 2.56 21.04 -1.39
C LEU A 334 3.61 20.17 -0.68
N LEU A 335 4.62 20.80 -0.07
CA LEU A 335 5.67 20.09 0.67
C LEU A 335 5.09 19.27 1.83
N LYS A 336 4.15 19.84 2.58
CA LYS A 336 3.38 19.14 3.62
C LYS A 336 2.72 17.87 3.10
N LYS A 337 2.10 17.92 1.91
CA LYS A 337 1.52 16.74 1.26
C LYS A 337 2.56 15.70 0.87
N ILE A 338 3.65 16.13 0.23
CA ILE A 338 4.76 15.24 -0.19
C ILE A 338 5.33 14.49 1.01
N LYS A 339 5.51 15.19 2.13
CA LYS A 339 6.14 14.66 3.35
C LYS A 339 5.15 14.01 4.31
N ASN A 340 3.85 14.03 4.00
CA ASN A 340 2.78 13.64 4.92
C ASN A 340 2.94 14.28 6.31
N SER A 341 3.12 15.60 6.32
CA SER A 341 3.41 16.42 7.51
C SER A 341 2.48 17.64 7.56
N THR A 342 2.15 18.12 8.75
CA THR A 342 1.34 19.33 8.94
C THR A 342 2.18 20.58 9.22
N THR A 343 3.45 20.42 9.55
CA THR A 343 4.35 21.50 10.02
C THR A 343 5.53 21.77 9.08
N GLU A 344 5.71 20.95 8.04
CA GLU A 344 6.84 21.08 7.14
C GLU A 344 6.85 22.45 6.44
N GLN A 345 8.04 23.05 6.35
CA GLN A 345 8.28 24.27 5.61
C GLN A 345 9.58 24.14 4.83
N LEU A 346 9.53 24.54 3.56
CA LEU A 346 10.68 24.48 2.68
C LEU A 346 11.77 25.38 3.25
N SER A 347 12.97 24.82 3.33
CA SER A 347 14.14 25.54 3.82
C SER A 347 14.97 25.99 2.64
N GLY A 348 15.71 27.07 2.83
CA GLY A 348 16.60 27.57 1.80
C GLY A 348 17.61 28.56 2.34
N ASP A 349 18.61 28.83 1.53
CA ASP A 349 19.60 29.87 1.75
C ASP A 349 19.59 30.84 0.56
N THR A 350 20.65 31.63 0.41
CA THR A 350 20.78 32.60 -0.68
C THR A 350 20.74 31.97 -2.08
N GLN A 351 21.10 30.69 -2.20
CA GLN A 351 21.25 29.98 -3.46
C GLN A 351 20.37 28.72 -3.51
N HIS A 352 20.35 27.91 -2.46
CA HIS A 352 19.82 26.56 -2.47
C HIS A 352 18.53 26.41 -1.66
N TRP A 353 17.85 25.28 -1.88
CA TRP A 353 16.66 24.92 -1.10
C TRP A 353 16.56 23.42 -0.87
N TRP A 354 15.81 23.02 0.17
CA TRP A 354 15.62 21.63 0.57
C TRP A 354 14.32 21.45 1.36
N PRO A 355 13.81 20.20 1.48
CA PRO A 355 14.22 19.01 0.74
C PRO A 355 13.81 19.12 -0.75
N PHE A 356 14.48 18.39 -1.64
CA PHE A 356 14.21 18.32 -3.08
C PHE A 356 14.76 19.46 -3.96
N GLY A 357 15.68 20.30 -3.46
CA GLY A 357 16.43 21.21 -4.34
C GLY A 357 17.53 20.51 -5.12
N LEU A 358 17.77 19.22 -4.82
CA LEU A 358 18.69 18.34 -5.54
C LEU A 358 20.15 18.79 -5.40
N ASN A 359 20.52 19.38 -4.25
CA ASN A 359 21.84 19.99 -4.07
C ASN A 359 22.97 18.94 -4.01
N GLN A 360 22.66 17.76 -3.49
CA GLN A 360 23.62 16.68 -3.28
C GLN A 360 23.01 15.29 -3.55
N ASN A 361 23.85 14.28 -3.73
CA ASN A 361 23.42 12.92 -4.08
C ASN A 361 22.51 12.28 -3.02
N SER A 362 22.70 12.60 -1.74
CA SER A 362 21.87 12.08 -0.64
C SER A 362 20.42 12.60 -0.66
N GLU A 363 20.12 13.64 -1.45
CA GLU A 363 18.73 14.10 -1.66
C GLU A 363 17.96 13.25 -2.66
N VAL A 364 18.63 12.38 -3.42
CA VAL A 364 17.98 11.48 -4.39
C VAL A 364 17.89 10.09 -3.80
N THR A 365 16.69 9.73 -3.35
CA THR A 365 16.34 8.42 -2.79
C THR A 365 15.51 7.60 -3.78
N SER A 366 14.81 8.25 -4.69
CA SER A 366 14.03 7.62 -5.76
C SER A 366 13.81 8.57 -6.94
N SER A 367 13.29 8.05 -8.04
CA SER A 367 12.89 8.88 -9.20
C SER A 367 11.76 9.87 -8.88
N TRP A 368 11.05 9.71 -7.76
CA TRP A 368 10.04 10.68 -7.31
C TRP A 368 10.65 12.00 -6.89
N ASP A 369 11.90 12.03 -6.45
CA ASP A 369 12.54 13.27 -5.99
C ASP A 369 12.70 14.29 -7.15
N TYR A 370 12.87 13.80 -8.39
CA TYR A 370 12.85 14.63 -9.59
C TYR A 370 11.46 15.19 -9.90
N VAL A 371 10.40 14.40 -9.67
CA VAL A 371 9.01 14.85 -9.82
C VAL A 371 8.70 15.91 -8.77
N TYR A 372 9.05 15.65 -7.50
CA TYR A 372 8.84 16.56 -6.37
C TYR A 372 9.57 17.89 -6.59
N ASN A 373 10.80 17.85 -7.09
CA ASN A 373 11.52 19.06 -7.50
C ASN A 373 10.69 19.89 -8.50
N CYS A 374 10.21 19.29 -9.58
CA CYS A 374 9.46 20.00 -10.61
C CYS A 374 8.12 20.55 -10.10
N ILE A 375 7.31 19.75 -9.39
CA ILE A 375 6.01 20.23 -8.92
C ILE A 375 6.15 21.31 -7.82
N LEU A 376 7.26 21.31 -7.06
CA LEU A 376 7.59 22.41 -6.15
C LEU A 376 7.97 23.68 -6.92
N ILE A 377 8.68 23.58 -8.03
CA ILE A 377 8.91 24.74 -8.93
C ILE A 377 7.59 25.28 -9.50
N GLU A 378 6.65 24.41 -9.88
CA GLU A 378 5.32 24.84 -10.33
C GLU A 378 4.54 25.53 -9.20
N ALA A 379 4.64 25.04 -7.96
CA ALA A 379 4.07 25.72 -6.80
C ALA A 379 4.76 27.06 -6.52
N MET A 380 6.07 27.18 -6.73
CA MET A 380 6.81 28.45 -6.62
C MET A 380 6.36 29.45 -7.69
N ARG A 381 6.05 29.00 -8.92
CA ARG A 381 5.42 29.84 -9.95
C ARG A 381 4.10 30.40 -9.47
N LYS A 382 3.28 29.58 -8.80
CA LYS A 382 2.04 30.03 -8.15
C LYS A 382 2.28 31.00 -6.99
N ASP A 383 3.40 30.87 -6.27
CA ASP A 383 3.85 31.81 -5.23
C ASP A 383 4.54 33.09 -5.79
N GLY A 384 4.59 33.21 -7.12
CA GLY A 384 5.05 34.39 -7.83
C GLY A 384 6.50 34.35 -8.34
N LEU A 385 7.08 33.16 -8.60
CA LEU A 385 8.38 33.05 -9.27
C LEU A 385 8.41 33.95 -10.53
N PRO A 386 9.45 34.77 -10.76
CA PRO A 386 9.40 35.78 -11.80
C PRO A 386 9.14 35.20 -13.19
N THR A 387 8.19 35.81 -13.91
CA THR A 387 7.87 35.43 -15.29
C THR A 387 8.99 35.79 -16.26
N ALA A 388 9.83 36.77 -15.92
CA ALA A 388 11.03 37.11 -16.70
C ALA A 388 12.03 35.95 -16.79
N THR A 389 12.11 35.12 -15.75
CA THR A 389 13.03 33.97 -15.70
C THR A 389 12.36 32.64 -16.02
N SER A 390 11.05 32.52 -15.79
CA SER A 390 10.32 31.25 -15.91
C SER A 390 9.20 31.24 -16.95
N GLY A 391 8.97 32.35 -17.66
CA GLY A 391 7.88 32.52 -18.63
C GLY A 391 6.53 32.84 -17.97
N SER A 392 5.56 33.29 -18.76
CA SER A 392 4.20 33.62 -18.32
C SER A 392 3.53 32.49 -17.54
N TYR A 393 2.72 32.83 -16.54
CA TYR A 393 2.01 31.86 -15.70
C TYR A 393 0.50 31.97 -15.92
N ASN A 394 -0.05 31.03 -16.69
CA ASN A 394 -1.47 30.97 -17.07
C ASN A 394 -2.03 29.54 -16.80
N PRO A 395 -2.25 29.18 -15.52
CA PRO A 395 -2.62 27.83 -15.07
C PRO A 395 -4.05 27.37 -15.45
#